data_AF-A0A6V7WIS9-F1
#
_entry.id   AF-A0A6V7WIS9-F1
#
_cell.length_a   1.000
_cell.length_b   1.000
_cell.length_c   1.000
_cell.angle_alpha   90.00
_cell.angle_beta   90.00
_cell.angle_gamma   90.00
#
_symmetry.space_group_name_H-M   'P 1'
#
loop_
_entity.id
_entity.type
_entity.pdbx_description
1 polymer ?
#
loop_
_entity_poly.entity_id
_entity_poly.type
_entity_poly.pdbx_seq_one_letter_code
_entity_poly.pdbx_strand_id
1 'polypeptide(L)'
;MWTISINSAINNGENAHYDESCSSTLASTFSNGGRNPESGVATTDLYGRCTRSHSGTSAAAPEAAGVFALALEANPNLSWRDLQHLTVLTSSRNSLFDGRCRELPPLNLKGVTRQLYKGLPNCSHFEWQMNGVGLEYNHLFGYGVLDAAEIVLMAKVWKTMPPRFHCEAGTIEHPTRIPPTGDLVLELNTDACVGTSTEVNFLEHVQAIVSLNTSRRGDTTLYLISPMGTPSMLLSRRPKDDDSKDGFTNWPFMTTHTWGENPRGKWRLVVRFQSGKSTPVEQQKHHTGWLKKFSLMLHGTKDAPYVGIEPLQGHANSKLSVVQGAHKRMA
;
A
#
# COMPACT_ATOMS: atom_id res chain seq x y z
N MET A 1 10.48 -3.08 -7.36
CA MET A 1 10.53 -2.58 -5.97
C MET A 1 11.36 -3.54 -5.15
N TRP A 2 12.17 -3.05 -4.21
CA TRP A 2 13.26 -3.85 -3.63
C TRP A 2 13.29 -3.83 -2.09
N THR A 3 12.40 -3.09 -1.45
CA THR A 3 12.33 -2.94 0.00
C THR A 3 10.98 -3.44 0.52
N ILE A 4 10.99 -4.08 1.68
CA ILE A 4 9.77 -4.38 2.44
C ILE A 4 9.56 -3.20 3.40
N SER A 5 8.54 -2.38 3.13
CA SER A 5 8.22 -1.22 3.96
C SER A 5 7.35 -1.64 5.14
N ILE A 6 7.81 -1.33 6.36
CA ILE A 6 7.19 -1.70 7.62
C ILE A 6 6.77 -0.44 8.37
N ASN A 7 5.50 -0.38 8.78
CA ASN A 7 4.99 0.66 9.66
C ASN A 7 4.87 0.18 11.11
N SER A 8 4.44 1.06 12.02
CA SER A 8 4.26 0.70 13.43
C SER A 8 2.79 0.50 13.81
N ALA A 9 2.57 -0.33 14.82
CA ALA A 9 1.36 -0.36 15.63
C ALA A 9 1.74 -0.25 17.10
N ILE A 10 0.87 0.32 17.93
CA ILE A 10 1.09 0.38 19.38
C ILE A 10 0.38 -0.80 20.06
N ASN A 11 0.69 -1.06 21.32
CA ASN A 11 0.24 -2.27 22.03
C ASN A 11 -1.29 -2.46 22.13
N ASN A 12 -2.09 -1.40 21.97
CA ASN A 12 -3.56 -1.48 21.96
C ASN A 12 -4.16 -1.68 20.55
N GLY A 13 -3.32 -1.80 19.52
CA GLY A 13 -3.71 -1.92 18.11
C GLY A 13 -3.89 -0.61 17.36
N GLU A 14 -3.76 0.54 18.02
CA GLU A 14 -3.84 1.85 17.36
C GLU A 14 -2.58 2.13 16.53
N ASN A 15 -2.73 2.91 15.46
CA ASN A 15 -1.60 3.46 14.73
C ASN A 15 -0.80 4.43 15.62
N ALA A 16 0.52 4.47 15.47
CA ALA A 16 1.34 5.41 16.21
C ALA A 16 1.11 6.86 15.73
N HIS A 17 1.04 7.80 16.68
CA HIS A 17 2.06 8.84 16.78
C HIS A 17 2.56 9.55 15.51
N TYR A 18 3.53 8.90 14.91
CA TYR A 18 4.44 9.39 13.89
C TYR A 18 4.21 8.66 12.56
N ASP A 19 3.24 7.74 12.51
CA ASP A 19 3.04 6.88 11.34
C ASP A 19 2.67 7.70 10.12
N GLU A 20 3.29 7.30 9.02
CA GLU A 20 2.99 7.79 7.68
C GLU A 20 2.05 6.81 6.99
N SER A 21 0.97 7.31 6.38
CA SER A 21 0.06 6.50 5.59
C SER A 21 0.50 6.48 4.13
N CYS A 22 0.83 5.31 3.60
CA CYS A 22 1.30 5.15 2.22
C CYS A 22 0.82 3.81 1.65
N SER A 23 0.41 3.80 0.38
CA SER A 23 0.03 2.55 -0.30
C SER A 23 1.20 1.59 -0.56
N SER A 24 2.43 2.03 -0.30
CA SER A 24 3.65 1.24 -0.44
C SER A 24 3.98 0.36 0.78
N THR A 25 3.33 0.59 1.92
CA THR A 25 3.51 -0.20 3.14
C THR A 25 3.03 -1.63 2.91
N LEU A 26 3.86 -2.63 3.27
CA LEU A 26 3.50 -4.03 3.09
C LEU A 26 2.94 -4.66 4.36
N ALA A 27 3.50 -4.31 5.52
CA ALA A 27 3.07 -4.82 6.82
C ALA A 27 3.43 -3.83 7.94
N SER A 28 3.15 -4.22 9.18
CA SER A 28 3.57 -3.50 10.39
C SER A 28 4.15 -4.43 11.44
N THR A 29 4.85 -3.86 12.40
CA THR A 29 5.25 -4.52 13.65
C THR A 29 4.97 -3.59 14.83
N PHE A 30 5.19 -4.06 16.05
CA PHE A 30 4.91 -3.25 17.22
C PHE A 30 6.02 -2.23 17.46
N SER A 31 5.65 -1.11 18.07
CA SER A 31 6.60 -0.08 18.52
C SER A 31 5.96 0.75 19.62
N ASN A 32 6.68 1.73 20.15
CA ASN A 32 6.10 2.72 21.03
C ASN A 32 5.30 3.76 20.24
N GLY A 33 4.04 4.02 20.59
CA GLY A 33 3.38 5.24 20.12
C GLY A 33 2.39 5.83 21.12
N GLY A 34 2.39 5.32 22.36
CA GLY A 34 1.57 5.82 23.45
C GLY A 34 2.17 7.08 24.08
N ARG A 35 1.37 7.78 24.90
CA ARG A 35 1.83 8.94 25.69
C ARG A 35 2.82 8.56 26.80
N ASN A 36 3.02 7.27 27.06
CA ASN A 36 3.94 6.80 28.09
C ASN A 36 5.35 6.62 27.51
N PRO A 37 6.34 7.46 27.92
CA PRO A 37 7.72 7.33 27.45
C PRO A 37 8.40 6.01 27.90
N GLU A 38 7.83 5.28 28.86
CA GLU A 38 8.37 3.99 29.32
C GLU A 38 7.80 2.77 28.58
N SER A 39 6.82 2.94 27.68
CA SER A 39 6.21 1.83 26.92
C SER A 39 6.85 1.61 25.56
N GLY A 40 8.18 1.61 25.48
CA GLY A 40 8.91 1.37 24.23
C GLY A 40 9.47 -0.03 24.08
N VAL A 41 10.18 -0.22 22.97
CA VAL A 41 10.81 -1.50 22.65
C VAL A 41 12.03 -1.67 23.55
N ALA A 42 12.06 -2.79 24.28
CA ALA A 42 13.19 -3.15 25.13
C ALA A 42 14.33 -3.71 24.28
N THR A 43 15.50 -3.09 24.32
CA THR A 43 16.67 -3.51 23.54
C THR A 43 17.98 -3.05 24.20
N THR A 44 19.11 -3.47 23.65
CA THR A 44 20.44 -3.00 24.05
C THR A 44 20.66 -1.53 23.70
N ASP A 45 21.44 -0.82 24.51
CA ASP A 45 21.78 0.59 24.35
C ASP A 45 23.29 0.82 24.47
N LEU A 46 23.74 2.02 24.12
CA LEU A 46 25.14 2.42 24.16
C LEU A 46 25.76 2.22 25.55
N TYR A 47 27.08 2.01 25.57
CA TYR A 47 27.87 1.87 26.80
C TYR A 47 27.47 0.68 27.68
N GLY A 48 27.07 -0.43 27.04
CA GLY A 48 26.71 -1.66 27.75
C GLY A 48 25.42 -1.53 28.57
N ARG A 49 24.52 -0.64 28.15
CA ARG A 49 23.23 -0.40 28.82
C ARG A 49 22.10 -1.12 28.09
N CYS A 50 20.91 -1.05 28.70
CA CYS A 50 19.66 -1.45 28.08
C CYS A 50 18.70 -0.26 28.08
N THR A 51 17.84 -0.20 27.08
CA THR A 51 16.75 0.77 26.99
C THR A 51 15.41 0.06 26.96
N ARG A 52 14.37 0.74 27.46
CA ARG A 52 12.95 0.36 27.31
C ARG A 52 12.15 1.43 26.59
N SER A 53 12.84 2.42 26.02
CA SER A 53 12.23 3.61 25.41
C SER A 53 12.58 3.75 23.94
N HIS A 54 13.11 2.70 23.29
CA HIS A 54 13.29 2.73 21.84
C HIS A 54 11.93 2.81 21.15
N SER A 55 11.79 3.69 20.17
CA SER A 55 10.50 4.10 19.59
C SER A 55 10.63 4.46 18.12
N GLY A 56 9.49 4.69 17.46
CA GLY A 56 9.45 5.09 16.06
C GLY A 56 9.28 3.89 15.14
N THR A 57 9.03 4.17 13.86
CA THR A 57 9.10 3.16 12.79
C THR A 57 10.49 2.52 12.70
N SER A 58 11.53 3.23 13.18
CA SER A 58 12.89 2.71 13.31
C SER A 58 13.03 1.54 14.29
N ALA A 59 12.12 1.38 15.27
CA ALA A 59 12.10 0.22 16.16
C ALA A 59 11.32 -0.96 15.55
N ALA A 60 10.32 -0.65 14.72
CA ALA A 60 9.49 -1.63 14.02
C ALA A 60 10.29 -2.41 12.94
N ALA A 61 11.11 -1.72 12.14
CA ALA A 61 11.86 -2.36 11.05
C ALA A 61 12.85 -3.47 11.51
N PRO A 62 13.63 -3.30 12.59
CA PRO A 62 14.46 -4.38 13.16
C PRO A 62 13.66 -5.60 13.64
N GLU A 63 12.46 -5.41 14.21
CA GLU A 63 11.60 -6.54 14.59
C GLU A 63 11.20 -7.36 13.37
N ALA A 64 10.79 -6.68 12.29
CA ALA A 64 10.48 -7.34 11.02
C ALA A 64 11.69 -8.07 10.44
N ALA A 65 12.88 -7.47 10.50
CA ALA A 65 14.12 -8.11 10.05
C ALA A 65 14.42 -9.40 10.85
N GLY A 66 14.19 -9.40 12.17
CA GLY A 66 14.31 -10.61 13.00
C GLY A 66 13.32 -11.70 12.59
N VAL A 67 12.06 -11.33 12.32
CA VAL A 67 11.03 -12.27 11.82
C VAL A 67 11.42 -12.85 10.46
N PHE A 68 11.96 -12.04 9.54
CA PHE A 68 12.43 -12.52 8.24
C PHE A 68 13.66 -13.43 8.37
N ALA A 69 14.54 -13.20 9.34
CA ALA A 69 15.65 -14.10 9.62
C ALA A 69 15.16 -15.50 10.04
N LEU A 70 14.10 -15.59 10.87
CA LEU A 70 13.48 -16.87 11.22
C LEU A 70 12.88 -17.58 10.01
N ALA A 71 12.23 -16.83 9.12
CA ALA A 71 11.67 -17.41 7.87
C ALA A 71 12.78 -17.93 6.94
N LEU A 72 13.89 -17.20 6.81
CA LEU A 72 15.06 -17.61 6.04
C LEU A 72 15.81 -18.78 6.67
N GLU A 73 15.85 -18.87 7.99
CA GLU A 73 16.39 -20.04 8.69
C GLU A 73 15.53 -21.29 8.40
N ALA A 74 14.21 -21.15 8.39
CA ALA A 74 13.30 -22.23 8.05
C ALA A 74 13.36 -22.64 6.56
N ASN A 75 13.66 -21.70 5.67
CA ASN A 75 13.85 -21.95 4.24
C ASN A 75 14.88 -20.98 3.62
N PRO A 76 16.15 -21.40 3.50
CA PRO A 76 17.21 -20.55 2.92
C PRO A 76 17.07 -20.27 1.42
N ASN A 77 16.16 -20.96 0.73
CA ASN A 77 15.95 -20.80 -0.72
C ASN A 77 14.92 -19.71 -1.06
N LEU A 78 14.34 -19.04 -0.05
CA LEU A 78 13.40 -17.94 -0.29
C LEU A 78 14.10 -16.79 -1.00
N SER A 79 13.54 -16.37 -2.14
CA SER A 79 13.95 -15.14 -2.81
C SER A 79 13.42 -13.90 -2.08
N TRP A 80 13.96 -12.73 -2.44
CA TRP A 80 13.47 -11.45 -1.92
C TRP A 80 11.96 -11.21 -2.20
N ARG A 81 11.42 -11.77 -3.30
CA ARG A 81 9.99 -11.73 -3.61
C ARG A 81 9.21 -12.70 -2.75
N ASP A 82 9.74 -13.90 -2.53
CA ASP A 82 9.07 -14.90 -1.69
C ASP A 82 8.81 -14.34 -0.30
N LEU A 83 9.76 -13.62 0.30
CA LEU A 83 9.54 -12.92 1.58
C LEU A 83 8.44 -11.87 1.53
N GLN A 84 8.27 -11.15 0.42
CA GLN A 84 7.16 -10.20 0.26
C GLN A 84 5.82 -10.92 0.16
N HIS A 85 5.73 -11.98 -0.65
CA HIS A 85 4.53 -12.79 -0.76
C HIS A 85 4.14 -13.44 0.57
N LEU A 86 5.12 -14.00 1.28
CA LEU A 86 4.94 -14.52 2.64
C LEU A 86 4.39 -13.43 3.56
N THR A 87 5.01 -12.26 3.58
CA THR A 87 4.54 -11.11 4.37
C THR A 87 3.07 -10.79 4.10
N VAL A 88 2.65 -10.72 2.83
CA VAL A 88 1.25 -10.45 2.45
C VAL A 88 0.29 -11.52 3.00
N LEU A 89 0.65 -12.79 2.88
CA LEU A 89 -0.19 -13.94 3.23
C LEU A 89 -0.20 -14.29 4.72
N THR A 90 0.82 -13.88 5.47
CA THR A 90 0.97 -14.27 6.89
C THR A 90 0.78 -13.11 7.85
N SER A 91 0.79 -11.86 7.38
CA SER A 91 0.44 -10.72 8.24
C SER A 91 -1.02 -10.79 8.69
N SER A 92 -1.33 -10.29 9.89
CA SER A 92 -2.67 -10.35 10.48
C SER A 92 -3.20 -8.96 10.82
N ARG A 93 -4.49 -8.74 10.58
CA ARG A 93 -5.18 -7.50 11.01
C ARG A 93 -5.12 -7.31 12.53
N ASN A 94 -5.11 -8.38 13.32
CA ASN A 94 -5.00 -8.40 14.80
C ASN A 94 -5.58 -7.17 15.55
N SER A 95 -6.86 -6.85 15.33
CA SER A 95 -7.55 -5.71 15.97
C SER A 95 -6.94 -4.32 15.71
N LEU A 96 -6.08 -4.17 14.70
CA LEU A 96 -5.46 -2.91 14.33
C LEU A 96 -6.49 -1.89 13.81
N PHE A 97 -6.37 -0.63 14.24
CA PHE A 97 -7.27 0.45 13.81
C PHE A 97 -6.57 1.82 13.77
N ASP A 98 -7.08 2.71 12.93
CA ASP A 98 -6.65 4.10 12.88
C ASP A 98 -7.37 4.90 13.98
N GLY A 99 -6.68 5.27 15.05
CA GLY A 99 -7.28 6.04 16.15
C GLY A 99 -7.38 7.54 15.86
N ARG A 100 -6.86 7.99 14.72
CA ARG A 100 -6.75 9.41 14.41
C ARG A 100 -7.84 9.89 13.49
N CYS A 101 -8.41 11.05 13.82
CA CYS A 101 -9.23 11.80 12.88
C CYS A 101 -8.39 12.28 11.70
N ARG A 102 -8.81 11.89 10.50
CA ARG A 102 -8.24 12.33 9.23
C ARG A 102 -9.27 13.07 8.40
N GLU A 103 -8.76 13.90 7.51
CA GLU A 103 -9.56 14.60 6.51
C GLU A 103 -9.42 13.85 5.20
N LEU A 104 -10.28 12.85 5.00
CA LEU A 104 -10.30 12.02 3.79
C LEU A 104 -11.62 12.29 3.06
N PRO A 105 -11.61 13.05 1.94
CA PRO A 105 -12.83 13.33 1.19
C PRO A 105 -13.27 12.11 0.35
N PRO A 106 -14.56 11.98 0.03
CA PRO A 106 -15.06 10.81 -0.69
C PRO A 106 -14.62 10.80 -2.13
N LEU A 107 -14.21 9.62 -2.57
CA LEU A 107 -14.09 9.27 -3.97
C LEU A 107 -15.50 8.90 -4.45
N ASN A 108 -16.27 9.90 -4.87
CA ASN A 108 -17.62 9.71 -5.41
C ASN A 108 -17.58 9.18 -6.86
N LEU A 109 -16.86 8.07 -7.07
CA LEU A 109 -16.61 7.49 -8.38
C LEU A 109 -17.49 6.26 -8.60
N LYS A 110 -18.20 6.22 -9.74
CA LYS A 110 -18.97 5.05 -10.16
C LYS A 110 -18.06 3.82 -10.20
N GLY A 111 -18.51 2.69 -9.63
CA GLY A 111 -17.74 1.44 -9.57
C GLY A 111 -16.71 1.35 -8.44
N VAL A 112 -16.60 2.36 -7.57
CA VAL A 112 -15.91 2.22 -6.27
C VAL A 112 -16.97 1.93 -5.22
N THR A 113 -17.10 0.67 -4.82
CA THR A 113 -18.20 0.20 -3.95
C THR A 113 -17.94 0.39 -2.46
N ARG A 114 -16.68 0.58 -2.03
CA ARG A 114 -16.31 0.84 -0.64
C ARG A 114 -15.47 2.11 -0.53
N GLN A 115 -15.89 3.01 0.35
CA GLN A 115 -15.05 4.14 0.74
C GLN A 115 -13.83 3.64 1.51
N LEU A 116 -12.67 4.25 1.24
CA LEU A 116 -11.41 3.96 1.95
C LEU A 116 -11.48 4.25 3.46
N TYR A 117 -12.55 4.88 3.91
CA TYR A 117 -12.69 5.40 5.25
C TYR A 117 -14.16 5.41 5.68
N LYS A 118 -14.39 5.46 6.99
CA LYS A 118 -15.72 5.64 7.62
C LYS A 118 -15.60 6.77 8.65
N GLY A 119 -16.69 7.52 8.85
CA GLY A 119 -16.73 8.61 9.81
C GLY A 119 -17.62 9.78 9.39
N LEU A 120 -17.64 10.83 10.20
CA LEU A 120 -18.31 12.10 9.88
C LEU A 120 -17.44 12.92 8.92
N PRO A 121 -17.99 13.88 8.16
CA PRO A 121 -17.23 14.70 7.20
C PRO A 121 -15.98 15.38 7.80
N ASN A 122 -15.95 15.55 9.12
CA ASN A 122 -14.89 16.23 9.85
C ASN A 122 -13.89 15.30 10.55
N CYS A 123 -14.15 13.99 10.59
CA CYS A 123 -13.28 12.99 11.19
C CYS A 123 -13.53 11.63 10.52
N SER A 124 -12.61 11.25 9.65
CA SER A 124 -12.57 9.96 8.95
C SER A 124 -11.38 9.13 9.43
N HIS A 125 -11.47 7.80 9.32
CA HIS A 125 -10.41 6.87 9.71
C HIS A 125 -10.06 5.96 8.54
N PHE A 126 -8.79 5.60 8.34
CA PHE A 126 -8.42 4.58 7.36
C PHE A 126 -9.01 3.23 7.78
N GLU A 127 -9.96 2.74 6.99
CA GLU A 127 -10.63 1.47 7.23
C GLU A 127 -9.90 0.33 6.54
N TRP A 128 -10.03 -0.87 7.10
CA TRP A 128 -9.61 -2.10 6.42
C TRP A 128 -10.45 -2.34 5.17
N GLN A 129 -9.77 -2.60 4.06
CA GLN A 129 -10.38 -2.83 2.75
C GLN A 129 -10.06 -4.23 2.26
N MET A 130 -10.96 -4.78 1.45
CA MET A 130 -10.70 -6.00 0.69
C MET A 130 -10.27 -5.59 -0.71
N ASN A 131 -9.19 -6.15 -1.22
CA ASN A 131 -8.82 -6.01 -2.61
C ASN A 131 -9.61 -6.99 -3.51
N GLY A 132 -9.38 -6.95 -4.82
CA GLY A 132 -10.13 -7.71 -5.82
C GLY A 132 -10.03 -9.23 -5.69
N VAL A 133 -8.98 -9.73 -5.06
CA VAL A 133 -8.80 -11.18 -4.80
C VAL A 133 -9.17 -11.59 -3.37
N GLY A 134 -9.66 -10.65 -2.56
CA GLY A 134 -10.11 -10.93 -1.19
C GLY A 134 -8.99 -10.89 -0.15
N LEU A 135 -7.90 -10.15 -0.39
CA LEU A 135 -6.92 -9.87 0.65
C LEU A 135 -7.27 -8.55 1.38
N GLU A 136 -7.25 -8.60 2.71
CA GLU A 136 -7.41 -7.42 3.55
C GLU A 136 -6.14 -6.56 3.55
N TYR A 137 -6.31 -5.24 3.37
CA TYR A 137 -5.23 -4.26 3.49
C TYR A 137 -5.69 -2.97 4.17
N ASN A 138 -4.73 -2.17 4.63
CA ASN A 138 -4.93 -0.85 5.20
C ASN A 138 -3.74 0.07 4.86
N HIS A 139 -3.99 1.36 4.59
CA HIS A 139 -2.94 2.35 4.25
C HIS A 139 -1.90 2.61 5.34
N LEU A 140 -2.24 2.34 6.60
CA LEU A 140 -1.31 2.45 7.72
C LEU A 140 -0.59 1.12 7.96
N PHE A 141 -1.33 0.02 7.91
CA PHE A 141 -0.84 -1.27 8.40
C PHE A 141 -0.39 -2.25 7.30
N GLY A 142 -0.51 -1.87 6.03
CA GLY A 142 -0.33 -2.79 4.90
C GLY A 142 -1.29 -3.97 5.02
N TYR A 143 -0.78 -5.19 4.95
CA TYR A 143 -1.54 -6.43 5.10
C TYR A 143 -1.74 -6.88 6.55
N GLY A 144 -1.23 -6.14 7.54
CA GLY A 144 -1.34 -6.46 8.97
C GLY A 144 -0.02 -6.41 9.72
N VAL A 145 -0.08 -6.76 11.01
CA VAL A 145 1.10 -7.03 11.82
C VAL A 145 1.75 -8.34 11.39
N LEU A 146 3.08 -8.41 11.34
CA LEU A 146 3.80 -9.64 11.06
C LEU A 146 3.50 -10.71 12.13
N ASP A 147 3.23 -11.93 11.68
CA ASP A 147 3.11 -13.11 12.53
C ASP A 147 4.33 -14.02 12.29
N ALA A 148 5.20 -14.09 13.30
CA ALA A 148 6.45 -14.85 13.23
C ALA A 148 6.22 -16.36 13.13
N ALA A 149 5.18 -16.88 13.77
CA ALA A 149 4.87 -18.30 13.69
C ALA A 149 4.32 -18.64 12.31
N GLU A 150 3.36 -17.84 11.82
CA GLU A 150 2.71 -18.08 10.54
C GLU A 150 3.70 -17.98 9.37
N ILE A 151 4.62 -16.99 9.39
CA ILE A 151 5.61 -16.86 8.32
C ILE A 151 6.59 -18.04 8.28
N VAL A 152 7.01 -18.55 9.45
CA VAL A 152 7.90 -19.72 9.55
C VAL A 152 7.19 -21.00 9.11
N LEU A 153 5.93 -21.19 9.52
CA LEU A 153 5.13 -22.35 9.11
C LEU A 153 4.94 -22.36 7.59
N MET A 154 4.64 -21.20 7.00
CA MET A 154 4.45 -21.07 5.56
C MET A 154 5.77 -21.20 4.79
N ALA A 155 6.88 -20.67 5.32
CA ALA A 155 8.22 -20.78 4.72
C ALA A 155 8.64 -22.24 4.49
N LYS A 156 8.32 -23.15 5.44
CA LYS A 156 8.66 -24.58 5.37
C LYS A 156 8.05 -25.32 4.18
N VAL A 157 6.90 -24.85 3.69
CA VAL A 157 6.17 -25.45 2.55
C VAL A 157 6.21 -24.57 1.31
N TRP A 158 6.95 -23.46 1.35
CA TRP A 158 6.94 -22.46 0.30
C TRP A 158 7.58 -22.97 -0.99
N LYS A 159 6.93 -22.66 -2.11
CA LYS A 159 7.47 -22.85 -3.45
C LYS A 159 7.79 -21.48 -4.04
N THR A 160 9.01 -21.31 -4.55
CA THR A 160 9.48 -20.05 -5.13
C THR A 160 8.52 -19.55 -6.21
N MET A 161 8.23 -18.25 -6.16
CA MET A 161 7.32 -17.61 -7.12
C MET A 161 7.82 -17.69 -8.56
N PRO A 162 6.91 -17.74 -9.56
CA PRO A 162 7.27 -17.69 -10.97
C PRO A 162 8.11 -16.45 -11.33
N PRO A 163 8.79 -16.42 -12.49
CA PRO A 163 9.57 -15.26 -12.93
C PRO A 163 8.78 -13.95 -12.89
N ARG A 164 9.44 -12.88 -12.44
CA ARG A 164 8.86 -11.54 -12.37
C ARG A 164 8.95 -10.84 -13.72
N PHE A 165 7.85 -10.25 -14.17
CA PHE A 165 7.78 -9.40 -15.35
C PHE A 165 7.45 -7.95 -14.97
N HIS A 166 7.65 -7.04 -15.92
CA HIS A 166 7.22 -5.66 -15.82
C HIS A 166 6.58 -5.24 -17.14
N CYS A 167 5.33 -4.79 -17.09
CA CYS A 167 4.58 -4.34 -18.25
C CYS A 167 4.45 -2.82 -18.20
N GLU A 168 4.87 -2.14 -19.26
CA GLU A 168 4.50 -0.74 -19.51
C GLU A 168 3.07 -0.71 -20.04
N ALA A 169 2.12 -0.59 -19.12
CA ALA A 169 0.71 -0.84 -19.38
C ALA A 169 0.01 0.30 -20.14
N GLY A 170 0.69 1.43 -20.29
CA GLY A 170 0.25 2.57 -21.09
C GLY A 170 0.73 3.90 -20.50
N THR A 171 0.66 4.94 -21.33
CA THR A 171 1.03 6.30 -20.96
C THR A 171 0.02 7.30 -21.52
N ILE A 172 -0.40 8.25 -20.68
CA ILE A 172 -1.13 9.45 -21.08
C ILE A 172 -0.18 10.63 -20.93
N GLU A 173 0.18 11.27 -22.06
CA GLU A 173 1.15 12.37 -22.12
C GLU A 173 0.52 13.66 -22.69
N HIS A 174 -0.76 13.87 -22.38
CA HIS A 174 -1.48 15.08 -22.75
C HIS A 174 -1.67 15.98 -21.51
N PRO A 175 -1.06 17.19 -21.47
CA PRO A 175 -1.24 18.12 -20.38
C PRO A 175 -2.72 18.42 -20.13
N THR A 176 -3.21 18.06 -18.95
CA THR A 176 -4.62 18.20 -18.58
C THR A 176 -4.72 19.05 -17.33
N ARG A 177 -5.55 20.09 -17.40
CA ARG A 177 -5.76 21.02 -16.28
C ARG A 177 -6.49 20.30 -15.15
N ILE A 178 -5.96 20.41 -13.93
CA ILE A 178 -6.62 19.92 -12.73
C ILE A 178 -7.73 20.94 -12.37
N PRO A 179 -9.00 20.52 -12.25
CA PRO A 179 -10.07 21.40 -11.81
C PRO A 179 -9.75 22.00 -10.42
N PRO A 180 -9.98 23.31 -10.20
CA PRO A 180 -9.80 23.92 -8.87
C PRO A 180 -10.68 23.27 -7.80
N THR A 181 -11.84 22.74 -8.21
CA THR A 181 -12.79 22.01 -7.36
C THR A 181 -13.25 20.74 -8.08
N GLY A 182 -13.42 19.64 -7.33
CA GLY A 182 -13.81 18.34 -7.88
C GLY A 182 -12.61 17.47 -8.24
N ASP A 183 -12.85 16.46 -9.08
CA ASP A 183 -11.88 15.43 -9.41
C ASP A 183 -11.52 15.49 -10.91
N LEU A 184 -10.23 15.48 -11.24
CA LEU A 184 -9.74 15.06 -12.56
C LEU A 184 -9.62 13.54 -12.56
N VAL A 185 -10.27 12.87 -13.51
CA VAL A 185 -10.18 11.42 -13.66
C VAL A 185 -9.58 11.11 -15.03
N LEU A 186 -8.41 10.47 -15.04
CA LEU A 186 -7.84 9.89 -16.24
C LEU A 186 -8.10 8.39 -16.27
N GLU A 187 -8.61 7.90 -17.40
CA GLU A 187 -8.85 6.47 -17.63
C GLU A 187 -7.81 5.90 -18.59
N LEU A 188 -7.22 4.77 -18.23
CA LEU A 188 -6.24 4.05 -19.03
C LEU A 188 -6.69 2.59 -19.13
N ASN A 189 -7.00 2.12 -20.34
CA ASN A 189 -7.30 0.72 -20.59
C ASN A 189 -6.01 -0.01 -20.99
N THR A 190 -5.77 -1.16 -20.38
CA THR A 190 -4.60 -2.01 -20.67
C THR A 190 -4.99 -3.46 -20.78
N ASP A 191 -4.33 -4.20 -21.67
CA ASP A 191 -4.37 -5.66 -21.72
C ASP A 191 -3.27 -6.30 -20.85
N ALA A 192 -2.47 -5.49 -20.15
CA ALA A 192 -1.33 -5.93 -19.34
C ALA A 192 -0.27 -6.71 -20.16
N CYS A 193 -0.01 -6.25 -21.38
CA CYS A 193 1.03 -6.76 -22.27
C CYS A 193 0.80 -8.22 -22.70
N VAL A 194 -0.46 -8.62 -22.89
CA VAL A 194 -0.86 -9.97 -23.32
C VAL A 194 -0.11 -10.41 -24.57
N GLY A 195 0.39 -11.65 -24.56
CA GLY A 195 1.07 -12.26 -25.70
C GLY A 195 2.52 -11.81 -25.91
N THR A 196 3.03 -10.90 -25.07
CA THR A 196 4.42 -10.45 -25.10
C THR A 196 5.27 -11.16 -24.06
N SER A 197 6.59 -10.94 -24.08
CA SER A 197 7.53 -11.42 -23.06
C SER A 197 7.39 -10.71 -21.71
N THR A 198 6.60 -9.63 -21.62
CA THR A 198 6.39 -8.83 -20.41
C THR A 198 4.96 -8.93 -19.86
N GLU A 199 4.20 -9.93 -20.30
CA GLU A 199 2.82 -10.19 -19.85
C GLU A 199 2.73 -10.33 -18.32
N VAL A 200 1.75 -9.65 -17.71
CA VAL A 200 1.47 -9.75 -16.27
C VAL A 200 0.00 -10.08 -16.05
N ASN A 201 -0.25 -11.20 -15.36
CA ASN A 201 -1.60 -11.69 -15.05
C ASN A 201 -1.93 -11.62 -13.56
N PHE A 202 -0.92 -11.65 -12.70
CA PHE A 202 -1.08 -11.61 -11.25
C PHE A 202 -0.16 -10.52 -10.68
N LEU A 203 -0.76 -9.47 -10.12
CA LEU A 203 -0.03 -8.31 -9.63
C LEU A 203 0.80 -8.59 -8.37
N GLU A 204 1.93 -7.90 -8.27
CA GLU A 204 2.71 -7.71 -7.05
C GLU A 204 2.73 -6.22 -6.70
N HIS A 205 3.41 -5.42 -7.53
CA HIS A 205 3.55 -3.97 -7.33
C HIS A 205 2.99 -3.23 -8.54
N VAL A 206 2.38 -2.08 -8.29
CA VAL A 206 1.92 -1.17 -9.35
C VAL A 206 2.51 0.21 -9.10
N GLN A 207 3.08 0.82 -10.14
CA GLN A 207 3.53 2.20 -10.10
C GLN A 207 2.71 3.10 -11.02
N ALA A 208 2.29 4.24 -10.50
CA ALA A 208 1.82 5.37 -11.29
C ALA A 208 2.94 6.40 -11.36
N ILE A 209 3.61 6.47 -12.52
CA ILE A 209 4.69 7.43 -12.77
C ILE A 209 4.04 8.73 -13.22
N VAL A 210 4.09 9.74 -12.37
CA VAL A 210 3.34 10.98 -12.56
C VAL A 210 4.27 12.18 -12.71
N SER A 211 4.00 13.00 -13.72
CA SER A 211 4.53 14.36 -13.83
C SER A 211 3.39 15.35 -13.70
N LEU A 212 3.46 16.25 -12.71
CA LEU A 212 2.48 17.31 -12.50
C LEU A 212 3.14 18.56 -11.92
N ASN A 213 2.51 19.70 -12.13
CA ASN A 213 2.86 20.94 -11.43
C ASN A 213 1.60 21.60 -10.89
N THR A 214 1.67 22.09 -9.67
CA THR A 214 0.54 22.74 -9.01
C THR A 214 1.00 23.98 -8.26
N SER A 215 0.07 24.91 -8.08
CA SER A 215 0.24 26.11 -7.26
C SER A 215 0.67 25.81 -5.82
N ARG A 216 0.31 24.64 -5.29
CA ARG A 216 0.75 24.13 -3.99
C ARG A 216 0.69 22.60 -3.97
N ARG A 217 1.85 21.96 -3.94
CA ARG A 217 1.99 20.50 -4.05
C ARG A 217 1.33 19.77 -2.89
N GLY A 218 1.42 20.29 -1.66
CA GLY A 218 0.88 19.65 -0.47
C GLY A 218 -0.65 19.55 -0.43
N ASP A 219 -1.37 20.31 -1.24
CA ASP A 219 -2.83 20.21 -1.37
C ASP A 219 -3.27 19.32 -2.54
N THR A 220 -2.33 18.71 -3.27
CA THR A 220 -2.64 17.78 -4.36
C THR A 220 -2.74 16.35 -3.80
N THR A 221 -3.83 15.64 -4.08
CA THR A 221 -3.96 14.22 -3.71
C THR A 221 -4.16 13.34 -4.94
N LEU A 222 -3.66 12.11 -4.84
CA LEU A 222 -3.67 11.15 -5.93
C LEU A 222 -4.27 9.83 -5.46
N TYR A 223 -5.17 9.27 -6.26
CA TYR A 223 -5.71 7.92 -6.05
C TYR A 223 -5.61 7.13 -7.34
N LEU A 224 -5.30 5.85 -7.22
CA LEU A 224 -5.30 4.89 -8.31
C LEU A 224 -6.34 3.81 -8.03
N ILE A 225 -7.22 3.53 -8.99
CA ILE A 225 -8.24 2.50 -8.88
C ILE A 225 -7.94 1.41 -9.90
N SER A 226 -7.82 0.17 -9.42
CA SER A 226 -7.60 -1.01 -10.28
C SER A 226 -8.86 -1.41 -11.06
N PRO A 227 -8.74 -2.22 -12.12
CA PRO A 227 -9.88 -2.76 -12.85
C PRO A 227 -10.84 -3.59 -11.99
N MET A 228 -10.32 -4.23 -10.94
CA MET A 228 -11.11 -4.99 -9.97
C MET A 228 -11.78 -4.09 -8.90
N GLY A 229 -11.60 -2.77 -9.00
CA GLY A 229 -12.27 -1.77 -8.16
C GLY A 229 -11.51 -1.39 -6.89
N THR A 230 -10.26 -1.84 -6.70
CA THR A 230 -9.48 -1.58 -5.50
C THR A 230 -8.91 -0.15 -5.51
N PRO A 231 -9.30 0.72 -4.56
CA PRO A 231 -8.77 2.08 -4.49
C PRO A 231 -7.47 2.15 -3.68
N SER A 232 -6.48 2.87 -4.20
CA SER A 232 -5.20 3.14 -3.54
C SER A 232 -4.93 4.63 -3.50
N MET A 233 -4.97 5.25 -2.33
CA MET A 233 -4.40 6.60 -2.13
C MET A 233 -2.88 6.55 -2.28
N LEU A 234 -2.38 7.15 -3.35
CA LEU A 234 -0.96 7.22 -3.69
C LEU A 234 -0.26 8.43 -3.06
N LEU A 235 -1.01 9.53 -2.89
CA LEU A 235 -0.53 10.76 -2.30
C LEU A 235 -1.64 11.37 -1.44
N SER A 236 -1.40 11.46 -0.14
CA SER A 236 -2.26 12.16 0.80
C SER A 236 -1.94 13.66 0.85
N ARG A 237 -2.85 14.45 1.42
CA ARG A 237 -2.61 15.86 1.67
C ARG A 237 -1.47 16.04 2.66
N ARG A 238 -0.52 16.93 2.36
CA ARG A 238 0.65 17.26 3.18
C ARG A 238 0.62 18.75 3.55
N PRO A 239 0.02 19.14 4.69
CA PRO A 239 -0.22 20.55 5.02
C PRO A 239 1.04 21.41 5.13
N LYS A 240 2.21 20.80 5.36
CA LYS A 240 3.49 21.51 5.46
C LYS A 240 4.27 21.59 4.14
N ASP A 241 3.79 20.93 3.08
CA ASP A 241 4.41 20.97 1.76
C ASP A 241 3.84 22.16 0.97
N ASP A 242 4.54 23.28 1.01
CA ASP A 242 4.18 24.54 0.35
C ASP A 242 4.87 24.72 -1.02
N ASP A 243 5.47 23.67 -1.56
CA ASP A 243 6.11 23.71 -2.88
C ASP A 243 5.13 24.19 -3.97
N SER A 244 5.53 25.26 -4.66
CA SER A 244 4.78 25.87 -5.75
C SER A 244 5.57 25.88 -7.06
N LYS A 245 6.74 25.23 -7.11
CA LYS A 245 7.69 25.34 -8.23
C LYS A 245 7.93 24.00 -8.90
N ASP A 246 8.25 22.98 -8.11
CA ASP A 246 8.81 21.74 -8.65
C ASP A 246 7.71 20.75 -9.03
N GLY A 247 6.67 20.65 -8.20
CA GLY A 247 5.62 19.64 -8.37
C GLY A 247 6.19 18.22 -8.26
N PHE A 248 5.85 17.36 -9.23
CA PHE A 248 6.44 16.05 -9.42
C PHE A 248 6.90 15.91 -10.87
N THR A 249 8.09 15.33 -11.07
CA THR A 249 8.61 15.01 -12.40
C THR A 249 8.96 13.53 -12.44
N ASN A 250 8.24 12.76 -13.25
CA ASN A 250 8.37 11.30 -13.39
C ASN A 250 8.45 10.57 -12.03
N TRP A 251 7.64 11.01 -11.05
CA TRP A 251 7.67 10.44 -9.72
C TRP A 251 6.91 9.10 -9.68
N PRO A 252 7.55 7.98 -9.31
CA PRO A 252 6.95 6.65 -9.39
C PRO A 252 6.19 6.29 -8.11
N PHE A 253 5.00 6.86 -7.91
CA PHE A 253 4.13 6.48 -6.79
C PHE A 253 3.79 4.99 -6.87
N MET A 254 3.84 4.26 -5.77
CA MET A 254 3.64 2.81 -5.76
C MET A 254 2.53 2.37 -4.80
N THR A 255 1.80 1.33 -5.20
CA THR A 255 0.85 0.61 -4.34
C THR A 255 1.13 -0.89 -4.33
N THR A 256 0.96 -1.50 -3.15
CA THR A 256 0.93 -2.95 -2.92
C THR A 256 -0.49 -3.48 -2.79
N HIS A 257 -1.50 -2.61 -2.64
CA HIS A 257 -2.85 -3.00 -2.22
C HIS A 257 -3.57 -3.92 -3.21
N THR A 258 -3.18 -3.87 -4.48
CA THR A 258 -3.73 -4.69 -5.56
C THR A 258 -3.01 -6.04 -5.71
N TRP A 259 -2.26 -6.48 -4.69
CA TRP A 259 -1.51 -7.73 -4.74
C TRP A 259 -2.40 -8.92 -5.10
N GLY A 260 -1.96 -9.71 -6.07
CA GLY A 260 -2.64 -10.88 -6.59
C GLY A 260 -3.77 -10.60 -7.60
N GLU A 261 -4.17 -9.36 -7.83
CA GLU A 261 -5.23 -9.01 -8.78
C GLU A 261 -4.83 -9.23 -10.24
N ASN A 262 -5.84 -9.45 -11.09
CA ASN A 262 -5.69 -9.38 -12.54
C ASN A 262 -5.69 -7.90 -12.99
N PRO A 263 -4.61 -7.43 -13.62
CA PRO A 263 -4.47 -6.01 -13.97
C PRO A 263 -5.18 -5.58 -15.26
N ARG A 264 -5.80 -6.51 -15.99
CA ARG A 264 -6.40 -6.22 -17.30
C ARG A 264 -7.69 -5.41 -17.16
N GLY A 265 -7.84 -4.43 -18.04
CA GLY A 265 -9.01 -3.56 -18.09
C GLY A 265 -8.69 -2.12 -17.72
N LYS A 266 -9.67 -1.45 -17.13
CA LYS A 266 -9.65 -0.01 -16.94
C LYS A 266 -9.03 0.40 -15.60
N TRP A 267 -7.91 1.10 -15.67
CA TRP A 267 -7.31 1.82 -14.55
C TRP A 267 -7.78 3.27 -14.53
N ARG A 268 -7.93 3.83 -13.34
CA ARG A 268 -8.29 5.25 -13.17
C ARG A 268 -7.33 5.95 -12.23
N LEU A 269 -6.67 6.99 -12.71
CA LEU A 269 -5.93 7.94 -11.88
C LEU A 269 -6.83 9.14 -11.57
N VAL A 270 -6.99 9.42 -10.29
CA VAL A 270 -7.81 10.52 -9.79
C VAL A 270 -6.89 11.55 -9.16
N VAL A 271 -6.99 12.79 -9.63
CA VAL A 271 -6.21 13.92 -9.14
C VAL A 271 -7.16 15.00 -8.67
N ARG A 272 -6.98 15.48 -7.44
CA ARG A 272 -7.80 16.57 -6.90
C ARG A 272 -6.98 17.49 -6.03
N PHE A 273 -7.47 18.72 -5.90
CA PHE A 273 -7.06 19.60 -4.83
C PHE A 273 -7.88 19.32 -3.57
N GLN A 274 -7.20 19.31 -2.43
CA GLN A 274 -7.78 19.18 -1.11
C GLN A 274 -7.25 20.30 -0.22
N SER A 275 -8.09 21.30 0.03
CA SER A 275 -7.79 22.38 0.96
C SER A 275 -8.15 21.97 2.39
N GLY A 276 -7.47 22.56 3.39
CA GLY A 276 -7.75 22.30 4.81
C GLY A 276 -9.00 23.03 5.31
N LYS A 277 -9.57 22.59 6.44
CA LYS A 277 -10.79 23.18 7.06
C LYS A 277 -10.73 24.69 7.33
N SER A 278 -9.55 25.25 7.60
CA SER A 278 -9.36 26.68 7.83
C SER A 278 -9.20 27.50 6.54
N THR A 279 -9.25 26.87 5.37
CA THR A 279 -9.04 27.54 4.08
C THR A 279 -10.38 28.08 3.59
N PRO A 280 -10.56 29.41 3.48
CA PRO A 280 -11.78 30.01 2.94
C PRO A 280 -12.12 29.44 1.56
N VAL A 281 -13.41 29.25 1.27
CA VAL A 281 -13.89 28.69 -0.02
C VAL A 281 -13.37 29.50 -1.22
N GLU A 282 -13.19 30.81 -1.05
CA GLU A 282 -12.60 31.68 -2.07
C GLU A 282 -11.14 31.30 -2.38
N GLN A 283 -10.35 30.94 -1.36
CA GLN A 283 -8.97 30.50 -1.53
C GLN A 283 -8.86 29.12 -2.20
N GLN A 284 -9.87 28.26 -2.05
CA GLN A 284 -9.91 26.96 -2.73
C GLN A 284 -9.98 27.12 -4.26
N LYS A 285 -10.62 28.19 -4.76
CA LYS A 285 -10.73 28.47 -6.20
C LYS A 285 -9.41 28.96 -6.83
N HIS A 286 -8.40 29.29 -6.02
CA HIS A 286 -7.09 29.74 -6.50
C HIS A 286 -6.12 28.60 -6.78
N HIS A 287 -6.45 27.36 -6.42
CA HIS A 287 -5.62 26.23 -6.80
C HIS A 287 -5.61 26.04 -8.31
N THR A 288 -4.40 26.03 -8.88
CA THR A 288 -4.14 25.77 -10.30
C THR A 288 -3.07 24.71 -10.45
N GLY A 289 -3.09 24.01 -11.58
CA GLY A 289 -2.06 23.03 -11.93
C GLY A 289 -2.45 22.16 -13.11
N TRP A 290 -1.46 21.42 -13.61
CA TRP A 290 -1.62 20.50 -14.72
C TRP A 290 -0.98 19.16 -14.38
N LEU A 291 -1.70 18.08 -14.70
CA LEU A 291 -1.08 16.78 -14.85
C LEU A 291 -0.51 16.72 -16.28
N LYS A 292 0.80 16.53 -16.39
CA LYS A 292 1.52 16.51 -17.67
C LYS A 292 1.67 15.09 -18.23
N LYS A 293 1.91 14.13 -17.34
CA LYS A 293 2.15 12.73 -17.70
C LYS A 293 1.64 11.78 -16.63
N PHE A 294 1.03 10.68 -17.05
CA PHE A 294 0.73 9.51 -16.24
C PHE A 294 1.10 8.25 -17.02
N SER A 295 2.09 7.52 -16.53
CA SER A 295 2.45 6.19 -17.04
C SER A 295 2.13 5.13 -16.00
N LEU A 296 1.54 4.01 -16.43
CA LEU A 296 1.21 2.89 -15.57
C LEU A 296 2.24 1.77 -15.78
N MET A 297 2.90 1.36 -14.69
CA MET A 297 3.84 0.25 -14.68
C MET A 297 3.30 -0.87 -13.79
N LEU A 298 3.17 -2.06 -14.35
CA LEU A 298 2.68 -3.24 -13.64
C LEU A 298 3.83 -4.20 -13.39
N HIS A 299 3.95 -4.74 -12.19
CA HIS A 299 4.92 -5.79 -11.85
C HIS A 299 4.19 -7.00 -11.31
N GLY A 300 4.62 -8.19 -11.73
CA GLY A 300 4.02 -9.42 -11.24
C GLY A 300 4.44 -10.63 -12.05
N THR A 301 3.59 -11.66 -12.07
CA THR A 301 3.84 -12.91 -12.79
C THR A 301 2.86 -13.11 -13.94
N LYS A 302 3.33 -13.83 -14.97
CA LYS A 302 2.47 -14.36 -16.02
C LYS A 302 1.72 -15.60 -15.53
N ASP A 303 2.46 -16.52 -14.92
CA ASP A 303 1.91 -17.77 -14.38
C ASP A 303 1.31 -17.55 -12.99
N ALA A 304 0.30 -18.36 -12.65
CA ALA A 304 -0.38 -18.26 -11.37
C ALA A 304 0.59 -18.53 -10.21
N PRO A 305 0.71 -17.60 -9.25
CA PRO A 305 1.49 -17.86 -8.04
C PRO A 305 0.73 -18.84 -7.13
N TYR A 306 1.44 -19.40 -6.15
CA TYR A 306 0.88 -20.27 -5.10
C TYR A 306 0.33 -21.63 -5.55
N VAL A 307 0.49 -22.03 -6.82
CA VAL A 307 0.04 -23.35 -7.29
C VAL A 307 0.80 -24.46 -6.55
N GLY A 308 0.04 -25.38 -5.95
CA GLY A 308 0.58 -26.52 -5.25
C GLY A 308 1.30 -26.19 -3.94
N ILE A 309 1.09 -24.99 -3.37
CA ILE A 309 1.45 -24.72 -1.97
C ILE A 309 0.28 -25.18 -1.10
N GLU A 310 0.55 -26.12 -0.23
CA GLU A 310 -0.40 -26.62 0.76
C GLU A 310 0.18 -26.36 2.16
N PRO A 311 -0.59 -25.78 3.10
CA PRO A 311 -0.17 -25.65 4.48
C PRO A 311 0.21 -27.00 5.11
N LEU A 312 1.04 -26.96 6.16
CA LEU A 312 1.36 -28.15 6.95
C LEU A 312 0.08 -28.83 7.47
N GLN A 313 0.10 -30.15 7.59
CA GLN A 313 -1.06 -30.92 8.04
C GLN A 313 -1.57 -30.43 9.39
N GLY A 314 -2.86 -30.11 9.47
CA GLY A 314 -3.50 -29.56 10.68
C GLY A 314 -3.38 -28.03 10.83
N HIS A 315 -2.70 -27.35 9.90
CA HIS A 315 -2.62 -25.90 9.83
C HIS A 315 -3.40 -25.37 8.62
N ALA A 316 -3.99 -24.18 8.75
CA ALA A 316 -4.70 -23.54 7.65
C ALA A 316 -4.33 -22.05 7.57
N ASN A 317 -3.99 -21.59 6.38
CA ASN A 317 -3.79 -20.16 6.11
C ASN A 317 -4.98 -19.63 5.30
N SER A 318 -5.80 -18.79 5.92
CA SER A 318 -7.04 -18.27 5.32
C SER A 318 -6.77 -17.40 4.10
N LYS A 319 -5.74 -16.54 4.13
CA LYS A 319 -5.36 -15.67 3.01
C LYS A 319 -4.90 -16.47 1.79
N LEU A 320 -4.09 -17.51 2.00
CA LEU A 320 -3.65 -18.43 0.95
C LEU A 320 -4.85 -19.12 0.29
N SER A 321 -5.76 -19.67 1.10
CA SER A 321 -6.97 -20.32 0.58
C SER A 321 -7.84 -19.36 -0.24
N VAL A 322 -8.00 -18.12 0.22
CA VAL A 322 -8.79 -17.09 -0.47
C VAL A 322 -8.16 -16.73 -1.80
N VAL A 323 -6.85 -16.43 -1.83
CA VAL A 323 -6.16 -16.00 -3.05
C VAL A 323 -6.05 -17.14 -4.07
N GLN A 324 -5.77 -18.37 -3.65
CA GLN A 324 -5.78 -19.54 -4.53
C GLN A 324 -7.17 -19.78 -5.13
N GLY A 325 -8.23 -19.62 -4.33
CA GLY A 325 -9.60 -19.69 -4.80
C GLY A 325 -9.92 -18.60 -5.83
N ALA A 326 -9.45 -17.36 -5.61
CA ALA A 326 -9.60 -16.28 -6.57
C ALA A 326 -8.85 -16.53 -7.88
N HIS A 327 -7.59 -16.99 -7.80
CA HIS A 327 -6.75 -17.28 -8.97
C HIS A 327 -7.34 -18.39 -9.84
N LYS A 328 -7.92 -19.44 -9.23
CA LYS A 328 -8.65 -20.49 -9.95
C LYS A 328 -9.89 -20.00 -10.70
N ARG A 329 -10.52 -18.90 -10.26
CA ARG A 329 -11.69 -18.31 -10.94
C ARG A 329 -11.31 -17.35 -12.07
N MET A 330 -10.05 -16.90 -12.10
CA MET A 330 -9.53 -15.97 -13.11
C MET A 330 -8.81 -16.69 -14.27
N ALA A 331 -8.43 -17.96 -14.07
CA ALA A 331 -7.88 -18.85 -15.08
C ALA A 331 -8.98 -19.43 -15.97
#